data_AF-A0A0H3D6Z8-F1
#
_entry.id   AF-A0A0H3D6Z8-F1
#
_cell.length_a   1.000
_cell.length_b   1.000
_cell.length_c   1.000
_cell.angle_alpha   90.00
_cell.angle_beta   90.00
_cell.angle_gamma   90.00
#
_symmetry.space_group_name_H-M   'P 1'
#
loop_
_entity.id
_entity.type
_entity.pdbx_description
1 polymer ?
#
loop_
_entity_poly.entity_id
_entity_poly.type
_entity_poly.pdbx_seq_one_letter_code
_entity_poly.pdbx_strand_id
1 'polypeptide(L)'
;MQLYAERPVRRTAQLVSDLLAVLLVVFAVWLATSVYDQVMKLRAPGDGLVDAGTGLRGTFDSAANSAGRIPLVGDSLAKALHGGSDVGTKLTDAGHWQIEAVENLAWWMAAIIIALPVLTLVVTWLPLRWHFTRRATAAARLRALGDEGLDLLALRALTTQPLGRLAKSGELATGWRERDRDVIEKLAGHELARHGLQAGRSSAVKA
;
A
#
# COMPACT_ATOMS: atom_id res chain seq x y z
N MET A 1 -15.92 -21.81 2.91
CA MET A 1 -15.46 -20.55 3.53
C MET A 1 -16.51 -19.49 3.26
N GLN A 2 -17.23 -19.01 4.29
CA GLN A 2 -18.22 -17.95 4.06
C GLN A 2 -17.51 -16.61 3.96
N LEU A 3 -17.52 -16.07 2.74
CA LEU A 3 -16.78 -14.86 2.33
C LEU A 3 -17.51 -13.54 2.64
N TYR A 4 -18.68 -13.56 3.29
CA TYR A 4 -19.48 -12.34 3.48
C TYR A 4 -20.30 -12.29 4.78
N ALA A 5 -20.27 -11.14 5.45
CA ALA A 5 -21.18 -10.78 6.53
C ALA A 5 -22.58 -10.41 5.99
N GLU A 6 -23.62 -10.72 6.76
CA GLU A 6 -25.05 -10.64 6.38
C GLU A 6 -25.71 -9.29 6.72
N ARG A 7 -24.96 -8.28 7.21
CA ARG A 7 -25.51 -6.97 7.58
C ARG A 7 -25.18 -5.84 6.58
N PRO A 8 -26.18 -5.13 6.03
CA PRO A 8 -26.02 -4.19 4.90
C PRO A 8 -25.19 -2.94 5.22
N VAL A 9 -25.29 -2.40 6.44
CA VAL A 9 -24.56 -1.18 6.87
C VAL A 9 -23.04 -1.39 6.94
N ARG A 10 -22.58 -2.64 7.14
CA ARG A 10 -21.14 -2.96 7.16
C ARG A 10 -20.60 -3.35 5.79
N ARG A 11 -21.45 -3.86 4.88
CA ARG A 11 -21.09 -4.07 3.46
C ARG A 11 -20.82 -2.75 2.75
N THR A 12 -21.62 -1.72 3.00
CA THR A 12 -21.38 -0.39 2.43
C THR A 12 -20.10 0.24 2.97
N ALA A 13 -19.83 0.15 4.28
CA ALA A 13 -18.58 0.64 4.85
C ALA A 13 -17.34 -0.07 4.25
N GLN A 14 -17.44 -1.38 3.97
CA GLN A 14 -16.36 -2.14 3.35
C GLN A 14 -16.15 -1.75 1.88
N LEU A 15 -17.23 -1.63 1.09
CA LEU A 15 -17.17 -1.14 -0.29
C LEU A 15 -16.60 0.28 -0.37
N VAL A 16 -17.04 1.18 0.51
CA VAL A 16 -16.53 2.56 0.58
C VAL A 16 -15.05 2.57 0.95
N SER A 17 -14.64 1.72 1.90
CA SER A 17 -13.24 1.64 2.33
C SER A 17 -12.34 1.02 1.26
N ASP A 18 -12.80 -0.03 0.56
CA ASP A 18 -12.12 -0.60 -0.61
C ASP A 18 -12.00 0.45 -1.74
N LEU A 19 -13.08 1.19 -2.01
CA LEU A 19 -13.10 2.26 -3.01
C LEU A 19 -12.14 3.40 -2.65
N LEU A 20 -12.14 3.85 -1.39
CA LEU A 20 -11.23 4.89 -0.89
C LEU A 20 -9.77 4.43 -0.96
N ALA A 21 -9.48 3.16 -0.64
CA ALA A 21 -8.15 2.59 -0.77
C ALA A 21 -7.68 2.58 -2.22
N VAL A 22 -8.53 2.13 -3.15
CA VAL A 22 -8.23 2.16 -4.59
C VAL A 22 -8.02 3.60 -5.06
N LEU A 23 -8.90 4.52 -4.68
CA LEU A 23 -8.81 5.93 -5.08
C LEU A 23 -7.53 6.58 -4.53
N LEU A 24 -7.14 6.27 -3.30
CA LEU A 24 -5.89 6.75 -2.71
C LEU A 24 -4.67 6.23 -3.48
N VAL A 25 -4.66 4.95 -3.85
CA VAL A 25 -3.56 4.36 -4.65
C VAL A 25 -3.49 5.00 -6.03
N VAL A 26 -4.63 5.14 -6.71
CA VAL A 26 -4.71 5.79 -8.03
C VAL A 26 -4.22 7.24 -7.93
N PHE A 27 -4.66 7.98 -6.93
CA PHE A 27 -4.21 9.34 -6.68
C PHE A 27 -2.71 9.42 -6.40
N ALA A 28 -2.16 8.51 -5.58
CA ALA A 28 -0.75 8.45 -5.28
C ALA A 28 0.10 8.15 -6.52
N VAL A 29 -0.33 7.22 -7.38
CA VAL A 29 0.36 6.92 -8.65
C VAL A 29 0.30 8.11 -9.59
N TRP A 30 -0.87 8.76 -9.71
CA TRP A 30 -1.01 9.98 -10.51
C TRP A 30 -0.10 11.11 -10.01
N LEU A 31 -0.02 11.31 -8.70
CA LEU A 31 0.85 12.31 -8.10
C LEU A 31 2.33 11.96 -8.31
N ALA A 32 2.72 10.71 -8.09
CA ALA A 32 4.10 10.23 -8.26
C ALA A 32 4.59 10.37 -9.70
N THR A 33 3.77 9.99 -10.68
CA THR A 33 4.08 10.16 -12.11
C THR A 33 4.17 11.63 -12.50
N SER A 34 3.23 12.45 -12.03
CA SER A 34 3.29 13.90 -12.26
C SER A 34 4.56 14.54 -11.70
N VAL A 35 4.97 14.16 -10.49
CA VAL A 35 6.20 14.66 -9.86
C VAL A 35 7.44 14.14 -10.60
N TYR A 36 7.48 12.86 -10.96
CA TYR A 36 8.57 12.25 -11.74
C TYR A 36 8.81 13.03 -13.03
N ASP A 37 7.75 13.31 -13.78
CA ASP A 37 7.84 14.07 -15.04
C ASP A 37 8.38 15.48 -14.85
N GLN A 38 8.02 16.17 -13.75
CA GLN A 38 8.58 17.49 -13.45
C GLN A 38 10.07 17.42 -13.10
N VAL A 39 10.48 16.41 -12.34
CA VAL A 39 11.90 16.23 -11.98
C VAL A 39 12.71 15.86 -13.22
N MET A 40 12.19 15.02 -14.11
CA MET A 40 12.87 14.64 -15.35
C MET A 40 13.19 15.82 -16.26
N LYS A 41 12.44 16.92 -16.18
CA LYS A 41 12.77 18.16 -16.92
C LYS A 41 14.10 18.77 -16.46
N LEU A 42 14.53 18.50 -15.23
CA LEU A 42 15.84 18.93 -14.71
C LEU A 42 17.01 18.16 -15.36
N ARG A 43 16.75 17.20 -16.25
CA ARG A 43 17.75 16.54 -17.08
C ARG A 43 18.32 17.46 -18.17
N ALA A 44 17.52 18.40 -18.67
CA ALA A 44 17.89 19.24 -19.82
C ALA A 44 19.23 19.99 -19.69
N PRO A 45 19.61 20.54 -18.50
CA PRO A 45 20.96 21.09 -18.29
C PRO A 45 22.09 20.08 -18.52
N GLY A 46 21.87 18.82 -18.18
CA GLY A 46 22.86 17.76 -18.24
C GLY A 46 23.05 17.25 -19.66
N ASP A 47 21.94 17.11 -20.39
CA ASP A 47 21.98 16.88 -21.84
C ASP A 47 22.76 18.02 -22.53
N GLY A 48 22.52 19.27 -22.13
CA GLY A 48 23.27 20.43 -22.62
C GLY A 48 24.78 20.39 -22.32
N LEU A 49 25.17 19.91 -21.14
CA LEU A 49 26.59 19.70 -20.78
C LEU A 49 27.23 18.59 -21.60
N VAL A 50 26.51 17.49 -21.82
CA VAL A 50 26.95 16.37 -22.67
C VAL A 50 27.16 16.83 -24.11
N ASP A 51 26.20 17.56 -24.67
CA ASP A 51 26.27 18.08 -26.04
C ASP A 51 27.43 19.08 -26.20
N ALA A 52 27.56 20.03 -25.27
CA ALA A 52 28.65 21.00 -25.27
C ALA A 52 30.02 20.33 -25.12
N GLY A 53 30.16 19.37 -24.20
CA GLY A 53 31.39 18.62 -23.99
C GLY A 53 31.79 17.79 -25.21
N THR A 54 30.83 17.11 -25.84
CA THR A 54 31.05 16.30 -27.04
C THR A 54 31.46 17.16 -28.24
N GLY A 55 30.79 18.29 -28.46
CA GLY A 55 31.15 19.24 -29.52
C GLY A 55 32.53 19.87 -29.31
N LEU A 56 32.86 20.23 -28.06
CA LEU A 56 34.16 20.79 -27.71
C LEU A 56 35.29 19.77 -27.93
N ARG A 57 35.10 18.54 -27.45
CA ARG A 57 36.05 17.43 -27.65
C ARG A 57 36.29 17.19 -29.13
N GLY A 58 35.23 17.06 -29.92
CA GLY A 58 35.34 16.84 -31.37
C GLY A 58 36.08 17.97 -32.10
N THR A 59 35.89 19.22 -31.67
CA THR A 59 36.59 20.39 -32.22
C THR A 59 38.09 20.33 -31.91
N PHE A 60 38.45 20.07 -30.66
CA PHE A 60 39.86 19.98 -30.25
C PHE A 60 40.57 18.75 -30.83
N ASP A 61 39.92 17.60 -30.90
CA ASP A 61 40.47 16.40 -31.55
C ASP A 61 40.74 16.64 -33.03
N SER A 62 39.81 17.28 -33.73
CA SER A 62 39.97 17.63 -35.16
C SER A 62 41.13 18.61 -35.38
N ALA A 63 41.26 19.59 -34.47
CA ALA A 63 42.33 20.57 -34.51
C ALA A 63 43.69 19.93 -34.16
N ALA A 64 43.74 19.03 -33.16
CA ALA A 64 44.94 18.28 -32.78
C ALA A 64 45.44 17.39 -33.93
N ASN A 65 44.52 16.67 -34.59
CA ASN A 65 44.81 15.85 -35.77
C ASN A 65 45.35 16.69 -36.95
N SER A 66 44.87 17.92 -37.10
CA SER A 66 45.37 18.82 -38.14
C SER A 66 46.74 19.40 -37.78
N ALA A 67 46.94 19.80 -36.52
CA ALA A 67 48.21 20.28 -35.99
C ALA A 67 49.32 19.22 -36.07
N GLY A 68 49.02 17.95 -35.79
CA GLY A 68 49.98 16.85 -35.85
C GLY A 68 50.59 16.60 -37.24
N ARG A 69 50.00 17.15 -38.31
CA ARG A 69 50.52 17.04 -39.68
C ARG A 69 51.60 18.07 -40.02
N ILE A 70 51.93 19.00 -39.11
CA ILE A 70 52.92 20.06 -39.35
C ILE A 70 54.34 19.52 -39.04
N PRO A 71 55.32 19.63 -39.98
CA PRO A 71 56.68 19.17 -39.74
C PRO A 71 57.35 19.92 -38.57
N LEU A 72 58.27 19.25 -37.87
CA LEU A 72 59.10 19.76 -36.76
C LEU A 72 58.36 20.13 -35.46
N VAL A 73 57.13 20.65 -35.53
CA VAL A 73 56.39 21.18 -34.35
C VAL A 73 55.01 20.55 -34.13
N GLY A 74 54.54 19.68 -35.03
CA GLY A 74 53.18 19.15 -35.02
C GLY A 74 52.80 18.40 -33.75
N ASP A 75 53.68 17.55 -33.21
CA ASP A 75 53.40 16.76 -32.00
C ASP A 75 53.18 17.63 -30.77
N SER A 76 54.01 18.66 -30.59
CA SER A 76 53.88 19.61 -29.48
C SER A 76 52.58 20.40 -29.58
N LEU A 77 52.20 20.81 -30.80
CA LEU A 77 50.97 21.56 -31.02
C LEU A 77 49.72 20.67 -30.83
N ALA A 78 49.75 19.44 -31.35
CA ALA A 78 48.69 18.46 -31.14
C ALA A 78 48.51 18.13 -29.64
N LYS A 79 49.60 17.99 -28.88
CA LYS A 79 49.56 17.76 -27.43
C LYS A 79 48.97 18.95 -26.67
N ALA A 80 49.29 20.18 -27.05
CA ALA A 80 48.70 21.37 -26.45
C ALA A 80 47.17 21.43 -26.68
N LEU A 81 46.71 21.01 -27.86
CA LEU A 81 45.28 20.98 -28.20
C LEU A 81 44.50 19.86 -27.51
N HIS A 82 45.12 18.71 -27.21
CA HIS A 82 44.48 17.64 -26.43
C HIS A 82 44.00 18.09 -25.05
N GLY A 83 44.63 19.11 -24.44
CA GLY A 83 44.14 19.68 -23.18
C GLY A 83 42.71 20.25 -23.29
N GLY A 84 42.29 20.69 -24.48
CA GLY A 84 40.90 21.10 -24.73
C GLY A 84 39.94 19.92 -24.88
N SER A 85 40.40 18.79 -25.42
CA SER A 85 39.64 17.53 -25.46
C SER A 85 39.35 16.97 -24.06
N ASP A 86 40.30 17.11 -23.13
CA ASP A 86 40.12 16.74 -21.72
C ASP A 86 39.04 17.59 -21.05
N VAL A 87 38.96 18.89 -21.36
CA VAL A 87 37.90 19.76 -20.86
C VAL A 87 36.54 19.30 -21.40
N GLY A 88 36.45 19.00 -22.70
CA GLY A 88 35.23 18.45 -23.29
C GLY A 88 34.77 17.17 -22.60
N THR A 89 35.70 16.25 -22.31
CA THR A 89 35.42 15.00 -21.58
C THR A 89 34.88 15.28 -20.17
N LYS A 90 35.50 16.19 -19.41
CA LYS A 90 35.02 16.55 -18.06
C LYS A 90 33.61 17.17 -18.08
N LEU A 91 33.27 17.94 -19.10
CA LEU A 91 31.91 18.49 -19.27
C LEU A 91 30.90 17.38 -19.53
N THR A 92 31.24 16.45 -20.42
CA THR A 92 30.40 15.28 -20.70
C THR A 92 30.20 14.41 -19.45
N ASP A 93 31.26 14.14 -18.68
CA ASP A 93 31.17 13.37 -17.44
C ASP A 93 30.29 14.07 -16.39
N ALA A 94 30.44 15.40 -16.24
CA ALA A 94 29.60 16.20 -15.35
C ALA A 94 28.12 16.18 -15.79
N GLY A 95 27.86 16.24 -17.09
CA GLY A 95 26.51 16.12 -17.65
C GLY A 95 25.89 14.76 -17.34
N HIS A 96 26.61 13.67 -17.57
CA HIS A 96 26.14 12.32 -17.22
C HIS A 96 25.86 12.15 -15.73
N TRP A 97 26.76 12.62 -14.86
CA TRP A 97 26.56 12.57 -13.42
C TRP A 97 25.28 13.33 -13.00
N GLN A 98 25.03 14.49 -13.58
CA GLN A 98 23.85 15.29 -13.28
C GLN A 98 22.55 14.65 -13.79
N ILE A 99 22.57 14.05 -14.99
CA ILE A 99 21.46 13.25 -15.52
C ILE A 99 21.13 12.10 -14.56
N GLU A 100 22.14 11.32 -14.17
CA GLU A 100 21.97 10.17 -13.26
C GLU A 100 21.44 10.61 -11.88
N ALA A 101 21.93 11.73 -11.35
CA ALA A 101 21.44 12.28 -10.09
C ALA A 101 19.95 12.67 -10.16
N VAL A 102 19.52 13.29 -11.27
CA VAL A 102 18.12 13.64 -11.51
C VAL A 102 17.26 12.38 -11.68
N GLU A 103 17.76 11.40 -12.42
CA GLU A 103 17.06 10.12 -12.64
C GLU A 103 16.83 9.37 -11.32
N ASN A 104 17.87 9.26 -10.49
CA ASN A 104 17.79 8.65 -9.17
C ASN A 104 16.85 9.42 -8.23
N LEU A 105 16.92 10.76 -8.22
CA LEU A 105 16.05 11.59 -7.40
C LEU A 105 14.58 11.41 -7.77
N ALA A 106 14.25 11.44 -9.05
CA ALA A 106 12.88 11.25 -9.53
C ALA A 106 12.34 9.87 -9.13
N TRP A 107 13.16 8.84 -9.29
CA TRP A 107 12.80 7.47 -8.93
C TRP A 107 12.48 7.35 -7.44
N TRP A 108 13.37 7.82 -6.56
CA TRP A 108 13.16 7.75 -5.11
C TRP A 108 11.96 8.56 -4.64
N MET A 109 11.75 9.75 -5.23
CA MET A 109 10.61 10.58 -4.87
C MET A 109 9.29 9.92 -5.29
N ALA A 110 9.20 9.39 -6.51
CA ALA A 110 8.04 8.62 -6.95
C ALA A 110 7.80 7.38 -6.07
N ALA A 111 8.86 6.65 -5.74
CA ALA A 111 8.80 5.47 -4.88
C ALA A 111 8.24 5.81 -3.49
N ILE A 112 8.72 6.88 -2.86
CA ILE A 112 8.26 7.31 -1.52
C ILE A 112 6.79 7.75 -1.57
N ILE A 113 6.40 8.54 -2.58
CA ILE A 113 5.02 9.03 -2.73
C ILE A 113 4.03 7.87 -2.85
N ILE A 114 4.40 6.76 -3.51
CA ILE A 114 3.57 5.56 -3.62
C ILE A 114 3.68 4.69 -2.36
N ALA A 115 4.89 4.48 -1.85
CA ALA A 115 5.14 3.56 -0.74
C ALA A 115 4.46 4.01 0.55
N LEU A 116 4.44 5.31 0.86
CA LEU A 116 3.86 5.83 2.10
C LEU A 116 2.36 5.50 2.26
N PRO A 117 1.48 5.83 1.29
CA PRO A 117 0.05 5.49 1.38
C PRO A 117 -0.18 3.97 1.29
N VAL A 118 0.55 3.26 0.42
CA VAL A 118 0.42 1.79 0.30
C VAL A 118 0.79 1.10 1.61
N LEU A 119 1.89 1.50 2.24
CA LEU A 119 2.33 0.93 3.51
C LEU A 119 1.34 1.25 4.64
N THR A 120 0.79 2.47 4.65
CA THR A 120 -0.25 2.86 5.60
C THR A 120 -1.51 2.00 5.41
N LEU A 121 -1.94 1.76 4.17
CA LEU A 121 -3.02 0.83 3.86
C LEU A 121 -2.67 -0.59 4.31
N VAL A 122 -1.50 -1.12 4.00
CA VAL A 122 -1.12 -2.48 4.42
C VAL A 122 -1.10 -2.60 5.96
N VAL A 123 -0.50 -1.65 6.66
CA VAL A 123 -0.36 -1.71 8.12
C VAL A 123 -1.69 -1.50 8.84
N THR A 124 -2.58 -0.65 8.33
CA THR A 124 -3.87 -0.39 8.99
C THR A 124 -4.96 -1.38 8.58
N TRP A 125 -4.98 -1.77 7.31
CA TRP A 125 -6.11 -2.47 6.69
C TRP A 125 -5.97 -3.99 6.79
N LEU A 126 -4.77 -4.55 6.62
CA LEU A 126 -4.52 -5.99 6.70
C LEU A 126 -4.80 -6.59 8.10
N PRO A 127 -4.32 -6.03 9.22
CA PRO A 127 -4.57 -6.61 10.54
C PRO A 127 -6.03 -6.46 10.98
N LEU A 128 -6.69 -5.35 10.62
CA LEU A 128 -8.13 -5.20 10.85
C LEU A 128 -8.89 -6.31 10.13
N ARG A 129 -8.65 -6.49 8.82
CA ARG A 129 -9.36 -7.48 8.00
C ARG A 129 -9.07 -8.90 8.49
N TRP A 130 -7.82 -9.20 8.84
CA TRP A 130 -7.42 -10.50 9.38
C TRP A 130 -8.11 -10.85 10.71
N HIS A 131 -8.18 -9.89 11.63
CA HIS A 131 -8.82 -10.11 12.92
C HIS A 131 -10.34 -10.30 12.80
N PHE A 132 -10.97 -9.54 11.90
CA PHE A 132 -12.40 -9.66 11.63
C PHE A 132 -12.75 -10.98 10.93
N THR A 133 -12.00 -11.38 9.90
CA THR A 133 -12.27 -12.64 9.18
C THR A 133 -12.09 -13.83 10.10
N ARG A 134 -11.03 -13.88 10.92
CA ARG A 134 -10.84 -14.98 11.89
C ARG A 134 -11.99 -15.09 12.89
N ARG A 135 -12.44 -13.97 13.47
CA ARG A 135 -13.52 -13.97 14.46
C ARG A 135 -14.87 -14.33 13.85
N ALA A 136 -15.18 -13.82 12.65
CA ALA A 136 -16.40 -14.17 11.94
C ALA A 136 -16.41 -15.66 11.53
N THR A 137 -15.26 -16.19 11.08
CA THR A 137 -15.16 -17.61 10.69
C THR A 137 -15.29 -18.54 11.90
N ALA A 138 -14.74 -18.16 13.06
CA ALA A 138 -14.89 -18.91 14.30
C ALA A 138 -16.36 -18.93 14.79
N ALA A 139 -17.05 -17.79 14.73
CA ALA A 139 -18.46 -17.70 15.09
C ALA A 139 -19.37 -18.48 14.12
N ALA A 140 -19.06 -18.47 12.82
CA ALA A 140 -19.77 -19.28 11.83
C ALA A 140 -19.56 -20.79 12.03
N ARG A 141 -18.33 -21.21 12.41
CA ARG A 141 -18.04 -22.61 12.79
C ARG A 141 -18.79 -23.04 14.04
N LEU A 142 -18.87 -22.18 15.05
CA LEU A 142 -19.67 -22.45 16.26
C LEU A 142 -21.14 -22.61 15.91
N ARG A 143 -21.72 -21.75 15.07
CA ARG A 143 -23.11 -21.91 14.62
C ARG A 143 -23.35 -23.23 13.86
N ALA A 144 -22.35 -23.72 13.12
CA ALA A 144 -22.45 -24.98 12.39
C ALA A 144 -22.44 -26.23 13.29
N LEU A 145 -22.07 -26.10 14.58
CA LEU A 145 -22.10 -27.19 15.55
C LEU A 145 -23.51 -27.44 16.17
N GLY A 146 -24.53 -26.67 15.76
CA GLY A 146 -25.90 -26.85 16.25
C GLY A 146 -26.10 -26.33 17.68
N ASP A 147 -26.92 -27.01 18.48
CA ASP A 147 -27.32 -26.56 19.82
C ASP A 147 -26.11 -26.37 20.78
N GLU A 148 -25.11 -27.27 20.75
CA GLU A 148 -23.87 -27.12 21.54
C GLU A 148 -23.08 -25.86 21.18
N GLY A 149 -23.09 -25.51 19.89
CA GLY A 149 -22.44 -24.31 19.39
C GLY A 149 -23.15 -23.01 19.79
N LEU A 150 -24.48 -23.04 19.84
CA LEU A 150 -25.29 -21.93 20.36
C LEU A 150 -25.07 -21.73 21.86
N ASP A 151 -24.91 -22.81 22.62
CA ASP A 151 -24.67 -22.74 24.07
C ASP A 151 -23.29 -22.12 24.38
N LEU A 152 -22.26 -22.48 23.61
CA LEU A 152 -20.94 -21.85 23.70
C LEU A 152 -20.95 -20.36 23.29
N LEU A 153 -21.77 -19.99 22.30
CA LEU A 153 -21.96 -18.58 21.92
C LEU A 153 -22.71 -17.80 23.00
N ALA A 154 -23.71 -18.41 23.65
CA ALA A 154 -24.44 -17.82 24.77
C ALA A 154 -23.54 -17.60 25.98
N LEU A 155 -22.71 -18.58 26.34
CA LEU A 155 -21.71 -18.46 27.40
C LEU A 155 -20.69 -17.34 27.13
N ARG A 156 -20.23 -17.22 25.89
CA ARG A 156 -19.34 -16.12 25.47
C ARG A 156 -20.01 -14.75 25.53
N ALA A 157 -21.30 -14.68 25.19
CA ALA A 157 -22.09 -13.46 25.32
C ALA A 157 -22.17 -13.00 26.79
N LEU A 158 -22.38 -13.93 27.72
CA LEU A 158 -22.44 -13.64 29.16
C LEU A 158 -21.09 -13.18 29.72
N THR A 159 -19.98 -13.81 29.31
CA THR A 159 -18.64 -13.51 29.84
C THR A 159 -18.01 -12.23 29.27
N THR A 160 -18.45 -11.77 28.09
CA THR A 160 -17.87 -10.59 27.42
C THR A 160 -18.79 -9.37 27.43
N GLN A 161 -19.93 -9.44 28.13
CA GLN A 161 -20.84 -8.31 28.30
C GLN A 161 -20.29 -7.30 29.32
N PRO A 162 -20.52 -5.99 29.08
CA PRO A 162 -20.16 -4.96 30.05
C PRO A 162 -21.00 -5.08 31.34
N LEU A 163 -20.36 -4.85 32.50
CA LEU A 163 -20.94 -5.03 33.84
C LEU A 163 -22.29 -4.32 34.04
N GLY A 164 -22.48 -3.14 33.44
CA GLY A 164 -23.75 -2.40 33.53
C GLY A 164 -24.94 -3.08 32.83
N ARG A 165 -24.69 -3.96 31.85
CA ARG A 165 -25.73 -4.79 31.24
C ARG A 165 -25.99 -6.06 32.07
N LEU A 166 -24.93 -6.72 32.54
CA LEU A 166 -25.04 -7.88 33.42
C LEU A 166 -25.87 -7.59 34.69
N ALA A 167 -25.69 -6.40 35.27
CA ALA A 167 -26.45 -5.96 36.44
C ALA A 167 -27.97 -5.84 36.20
N LYS A 168 -28.41 -5.62 34.96
CA LYS A 168 -29.83 -5.54 34.56
C LYS A 168 -30.38 -6.88 34.04
N SER A 169 -29.55 -7.92 34.01
CA SER A 169 -29.82 -9.17 33.28
C SER A 169 -29.75 -10.40 34.19
N GLY A 170 -30.08 -10.25 35.47
CA GLY A 170 -30.04 -11.35 36.45
C GLY A 170 -30.82 -12.60 36.02
N GLU A 171 -31.97 -12.41 35.36
CA GLU A 171 -32.81 -13.50 34.83
C GLU A 171 -32.15 -14.30 33.69
N LEU A 172 -31.24 -13.69 32.91
CA LEU A 172 -30.56 -14.37 31.81
C LEU A 172 -29.58 -15.43 32.30
N ALA A 173 -28.98 -15.24 33.48
CA ALA A 173 -28.09 -16.23 34.08
C ALA A 173 -28.86 -17.45 34.60
N THR A 174 -30.10 -17.25 35.07
CA THR A 174 -31.00 -18.32 35.50
C THR A 174 -31.51 -19.11 34.30
N GLY A 175 -32.02 -18.43 33.26
CA GLY A 175 -32.48 -19.10 32.04
C GLY A 175 -31.37 -19.88 31.31
N TRP A 176 -30.12 -19.41 31.36
CA TRP A 176 -28.99 -20.18 30.83
C TRP A 176 -28.69 -21.45 31.67
N ARG A 177 -28.73 -21.36 33.01
CA ARG A 177 -28.53 -22.55 33.87
C ARG A 177 -29.64 -23.59 33.73
N GLU A 178 -30.86 -23.14 33.46
CA GLU A 178 -32.03 -24.01 33.26
C GLU A 178 -32.12 -24.58 31.83
N ARG A 179 -31.13 -24.29 30.96
CA ARG A 179 -31.13 -24.66 29.54
C ARG A 179 -32.39 -24.20 28.79
N ASP A 180 -32.91 -23.03 29.13
CA ASP A 180 -33.99 -22.41 28.38
C ASP A 180 -33.49 -22.07 26.96
N ARG A 181 -34.08 -22.75 25.97
CA ARG A 181 -33.69 -22.65 24.57
C ARG A 181 -33.90 -21.24 24.01
N ASP A 182 -34.95 -20.54 24.44
CA ASP A 182 -35.23 -19.18 23.97
C ASP A 182 -34.21 -18.17 24.51
N VAL A 183 -33.74 -18.38 25.74
CA VAL A 183 -32.69 -17.56 26.38
C VAL A 183 -31.34 -17.81 25.71
N ILE A 184 -30.99 -19.08 25.44
CA ILE A 184 -29.77 -19.46 24.74
C ILE A 184 -29.75 -18.88 23.33
N GLU A 185 -30.84 -19.01 22.56
CA GLU A 185 -30.93 -18.45 21.20
C GLU A 185 -30.82 -16.92 21.20
N LYS A 186 -31.44 -16.22 22.17
CA LYS A 186 -31.31 -14.76 22.31
C LYS A 186 -29.88 -14.32 22.64
N LEU A 187 -29.19 -15.02 23.53
CA LEU A 187 -27.82 -14.73 23.93
C LEU A 187 -26.85 -15.03 22.79
N ALA A 188 -26.96 -16.18 22.15
CA ALA A 188 -26.19 -16.56 20.97
C ALA A 188 -26.44 -15.58 19.81
N GLY A 189 -27.69 -15.15 19.60
CA GLY A 189 -28.06 -14.16 18.61
C GLY A 189 -27.41 -12.79 18.84
N HIS A 190 -27.22 -12.37 20.09
CA HIS A 190 -26.47 -11.15 20.43
C HIS A 190 -24.98 -11.24 20.09
N GLU A 191 -24.35 -12.39 20.36
CA GLU A 191 -22.93 -12.58 20.04
C GLU A 191 -22.72 -12.72 18.51
N LEU A 192 -23.61 -13.44 17.82
CA LEU A 192 -23.64 -13.51 16.36
C LEU A 192 -23.83 -12.12 15.74
N ALA A 193 -24.75 -11.31 16.28
CA ALA A 193 -24.99 -9.94 15.88
C ALA A 193 -23.73 -9.06 16.03
N ARG A 194 -22.99 -9.23 17.12
CA ARG A 194 -21.72 -8.50 17.38
C ARG A 194 -20.65 -8.84 16.34
N HIS A 195 -20.70 -10.04 15.78
CA HIS A 195 -19.83 -10.52 14.71
C HIS A 195 -20.41 -10.36 13.30
N GLY A 196 -21.58 -9.73 13.13
CA GLY A 196 -22.19 -9.43 11.83
C GLY A 196 -22.91 -10.61 11.17
N LEU A 197 -23.21 -11.66 11.93
CA LEU A 197 -23.94 -12.85 11.50
C LEU A 197 -25.40 -12.78 11.96
N GLN A 198 -26.34 -13.30 11.18
CA GLN A 198 -27.74 -13.42 11.63
C GLN A 198 -27.88 -14.60 12.60
N ALA A 199 -28.76 -14.48 13.58
CA ALA A 199 -29.23 -15.64 14.33
C ALA A 199 -29.99 -16.51 13.33
N GLY A 200 -29.61 -17.79 13.21
CA GLY A 200 -30.44 -18.72 12.46
C GLY A 200 -31.80 -18.77 13.13
N ARG A 201 -32.86 -18.40 12.42
CA ARG A 201 -34.21 -18.79 12.84
C ARG A 201 -34.20 -20.31 12.83
N SER A 202 -34.11 -20.92 14.01
CA SER A 202 -34.61 -22.28 14.17
C SER A 202 -36.07 -22.21 13.74
N SER A 203 -36.38 -22.89 12.63
CA SER A 203 -37.75 -23.03 12.15
C SER A 203 -38.50 -23.88 13.17
N ALA A 204 -39.04 -23.25 14.21
CA ALA A 204 -40.07 -23.83 15.03
C ALA A 204 -41.36 -23.93 14.19
N VAL A 205 -41.57 -25.14 13.69
CA VAL A 205 -42.85 -25.86 13.63
C VAL A 205 -44.09 -25.10 13.09
N LYS A 206 -44.51 -25.50 11.90
CA LYS A 206 -45.92 -25.73 11.52
C LYS A 206 -45.93 -27.13 10.91
N ALA A 207 -46.71 -28.12 11.33
CA ALA A 207 -47.73 -28.28 12.36
C ALA A 207 -47.68 -29.75 12.82
#